data_AF-A0A3F2RFU6-F1
#
_entry.id   AF-A0A3F2RFU6-F1
#
_cell.length_a   1.000
_cell.length_b   1.000
_cell.length_c   1.000
_cell.angle_alpha   90.00
_cell.angle_beta   90.00
_cell.angle_gamma   90.00
#
_symmetry.space_group_name_H-M   'P 1'
#
loop_
_entity.id
_entity.type
_entity.pdbx_description
1 polymer ?
#
loop_
_entity_poly.entity_id
_entity_poly.type
_entity_poly.pdbx_seq_one_letter_code
_entity_poly.pdbx_strand_id
1 'polypeptide(L)'
;MLATGLRRTTASKRALTLVQNQRRHGGSLHKNKHIENWNNWRGDSEKRFKFDSKFFTAVTVWGVVPFGVCYIMGTGERRVRDSHNGVPNNFRQ
;
A
#
# COMPACT_ATOMS: atom_id res chain seq x y z
N MET A 1 11.47 -13.91 -59.74
CA MET A 1 10.76 -14.14 -58.47
C MET A 1 10.49 -12.79 -57.82
N LEU A 2 9.22 -12.44 -57.67
CA LEU A 2 8.73 -11.11 -57.31
C LEU A 2 8.60 -10.97 -55.77
N ALA A 3 8.96 -9.78 -55.30
CA ALA A 3 8.45 -9.08 -54.11
C ALA A 3 8.77 -9.65 -52.71
N THR A 4 9.86 -9.14 -52.12
CA THR A 4 9.98 -8.80 -50.70
C THR A 4 8.81 -7.92 -50.26
N GLY A 5 7.77 -8.53 -49.68
CA GLY A 5 6.61 -7.85 -49.13
C GLY A 5 6.77 -7.55 -47.63
N LEU A 6 7.68 -6.65 -47.26
CA LEU A 6 7.66 -6.04 -45.93
C LEU A 6 6.48 -5.05 -45.90
N ARG A 7 5.31 -5.50 -45.42
CA ARG A 7 4.16 -4.64 -45.13
C ARG A 7 4.55 -3.67 -44.02
N ARG A 8 5.16 -2.55 -44.41
CA ARG A 8 5.32 -1.39 -43.56
C ARG A 8 3.92 -0.81 -43.39
N THR A 9 3.22 -1.26 -42.35
CA THR A 9 1.93 -0.70 -41.94
C THR A 9 2.14 0.80 -41.77
N THR A 10 1.54 1.59 -42.65
CA THR A 10 1.53 3.03 -42.54
C THR A 10 0.82 3.35 -41.23
N ALA A 11 1.61 3.64 -40.19
CA ALA A 11 1.08 4.17 -38.94
C ALA A 11 0.23 5.38 -39.34
N SER A 12 -1.09 5.23 -39.17
CA SER A 12 -2.08 6.20 -39.58
C SER A 12 -1.61 7.58 -39.13
N LYS A 13 -1.62 8.58 -40.02
CA LYS A 13 -1.25 9.96 -39.67
C LYS A 13 -2.00 10.44 -38.42
N ARG A 14 -3.21 9.91 -38.16
CA ARG A 14 -3.98 10.13 -36.92
C ARG A 14 -3.33 9.57 -35.66
N ALA A 15 -2.76 8.37 -35.71
CA ALA A 15 -2.04 7.76 -34.58
C ALA A 15 -0.75 8.55 -34.27
N LEU A 16 -0.05 8.99 -35.31
CA LEU A 16 1.14 9.85 -35.19
C LEU A 16 0.79 11.22 -34.60
N THR A 17 -0.33 11.83 -35.02
CA THR A 17 -0.82 13.07 -34.39
C THR A 17 -1.31 12.88 -32.96
N LEU A 18 -1.84 11.72 -32.57
CA LEU A 18 -2.23 11.45 -31.17
C LEU A 18 -1.00 11.27 -30.27
N VAL A 19 0.05 10.61 -30.76
CA VAL A 19 1.34 10.49 -30.06
C VAL A 19 2.06 11.86 -30.00
N GLN A 20 2.04 12.64 -31.08
CA GLN A 20 2.61 14.00 -31.12
C GLN A 20 1.79 15.02 -30.30
N ASN A 21 0.48 14.82 -30.17
CA ASN A 21 -0.42 15.63 -29.34
C ASN A 21 -0.57 15.11 -27.91
N GLN A 22 0.24 14.14 -27.45
CA GLN A 22 0.56 14.06 -26.02
C GLN A 22 1.42 15.27 -25.63
N ARG A 23 0.84 16.46 -25.73
CA ARG A 23 1.31 17.65 -25.03
C ARG A 23 1.11 17.35 -23.56
N ARG A 24 2.16 16.84 -22.92
CA ARG A 24 2.27 16.94 -21.46
C ARG A 24 2.14 18.43 -21.17
N HIS A 25 1.05 18.85 -20.54
CA HIS A 25 0.92 20.18 -19.95
C HIS A 25 1.92 20.29 -18.80
N GLY A 26 3.21 20.29 -19.13
CA GLY A 26 4.33 20.10 -18.23
C GLY A 26 4.77 21.39 -17.56
N GLY A 27 3.83 22.13 -16.97
CA GLY A 27 4.17 23.47 -16.46
C GLY A 27 3.25 24.11 -15.44
N SER A 28 2.21 23.43 -14.93
CA SER A 28 1.33 24.07 -13.93
C SER A 28 1.86 23.97 -12.50
N LEU A 29 2.89 23.17 -12.24
CA LEU A 29 3.44 22.95 -10.90
C LEU A 29 4.93 23.25 -10.91
N HIS A 30 5.32 24.27 -10.14
CA HIS A 30 6.72 24.50 -9.84
C HIS A 30 7.23 23.33 -9.00
N LYS A 31 8.11 22.51 -9.58
CA LYS A 31 8.65 21.32 -8.94
C LYS A 31 9.53 21.74 -7.76
N ASN A 32 9.09 21.44 -6.55
CA ASN A 32 9.92 21.61 -5.37
C ASN A 32 10.76 20.34 -5.16
N LYS A 33 12.07 20.47 -5.36
CA LYS A 33 13.04 19.39 -5.22
C LYS A 33 12.99 18.70 -3.84
N HIS A 34 12.71 19.45 -2.77
CA HIS A 34 12.61 18.88 -1.42
C HIS A 34 11.38 17.97 -1.28
N ILE A 35 10.24 18.38 -1.86
CA ILE A 35 9.00 17.59 -1.84
C ILE A 35 9.17 16.32 -2.68
N GLU A 36 9.78 16.44 -3.86
CA GLU A 36 10.05 15.28 -4.73
C GLU A 36 10.99 14.29 -4.03
N ASN A 37 12.06 14.77 -3.38
CA ASN A 37 13.00 13.90 -2.66
C ASN A 37 12.34 13.24 -1.44
N TRP A 38 11.51 13.96 -0.69
CA TRP A 38 10.75 13.39 0.43
C TRP A 38 9.75 12.33 -0.01
N ASN A 39 9.05 12.57 -1.12
CA ASN A 39 8.13 11.59 -1.69
C ASN A 39 8.86 10.35 -2.20
N ASN A 40 10.00 10.52 -2.87
CA ASN A 40 10.83 9.39 -3.30
C ASN A 40 11.37 8.61 -2.10
N TRP A 41 11.80 9.29 -1.03
CA TRP A 41 12.25 8.64 0.19
C TRP A 41 11.16 7.76 0.83
N ARG A 42 9.91 8.25 0.86
CA ARG A 42 8.76 7.45 1.33
C ARG A 42 8.39 6.31 0.37
N GLY A 43 8.43 6.57 -0.94
CA GLY A 43 8.14 5.56 -1.96
C GLY A 43 9.16 4.41 -1.97
N ASP A 44 10.42 4.71 -1.72
CA ASP A 44 11.50 3.72 -1.60
C ASP A 44 11.64 3.13 -0.18
N SER A 45 10.66 3.37 0.70
CA SER A 45 10.71 2.87 2.09
C SER A 45 10.87 1.35 2.17
N GLU A 46 10.23 0.60 1.27
CA GLU A 46 10.37 -0.86 1.17
C GLU A 46 11.81 -1.30 0.90
N LYS A 47 12.51 -0.64 -0.03
CA LYS A 47 13.90 -0.97 -0.36
C LYS A 47 14.87 -0.64 0.76
N ARG A 48 14.52 0.34 1.59
CA ARG A 48 15.33 0.81 2.73
C ARG A 48 14.93 0.13 4.04
N PHE A 49 13.99 -0.80 3.98
CA PHE A 49 13.50 -1.49 5.14
C PHE A 49 14.60 -2.32 5.80
N LYS A 50 14.78 -2.12 7.09
CA LYS A 50 15.69 -2.91 7.92
C LYS A 50 14.95 -3.32 9.17
N PHE A 51 14.87 -4.62 9.39
CA PHE A 51 14.32 -5.16 10.63
C PHE A 51 15.38 -5.06 11.72
N ASP A 52 15.33 -3.96 12.49
CA ASP A 52 16.18 -3.76 13.65
C ASP A 52 15.39 -3.89 14.96
N SER A 53 16.10 -3.89 16.09
CA SER A 53 15.46 -4.02 17.40
C SER A 53 14.49 -2.88 17.68
N LYS A 54 14.80 -1.66 17.21
CA LYS A 54 13.93 -0.49 17.40
C LYS A 54 12.62 -0.62 16.62
N PHE A 55 12.69 -1.05 15.36
CA PHE A 55 11.53 -1.32 14.52
C PHE A 55 10.68 -2.45 15.13
N PHE A 56 11.33 -3.54 15.56
CA PHE A 56 10.64 -4.62 16.25
C PHE A 56 9.89 -4.11 17.49
N THR A 57 10.55 -3.39 18.39
CA THR A 57 9.91 -2.82 19.58
C THR A 57 8.75 -1.89 19.21
N ALA A 58 8.92 -1.04 18.20
CA ALA A 58 7.84 -0.17 17.73
C ALA A 58 6.63 -0.96 17.20
N VAL A 59 6.86 -1.99 16.39
CA VAL A 59 5.78 -2.86 15.88
C VAL A 59 5.11 -3.63 17.00
N THR A 60 5.86 -4.14 17.98
CA THR A 60 5.25 -4.86 19.11
C THR A 60 4.42 -3.91 19.99
N VAL A 61 5.00 -2.78 20.40
CA VAL A 61 4.34 -1.84 21.32
C VAL A 61 3.12 -1.19 20.68
N TRP A 62 3.19 -0.82 19.39
CA TRP A 62 2.09 -0.10 18.73
C TRP A 62 1.19 -1.00 17.90
N GLY A 63 1.71 -2.12 17.38
CA GLY A 63 0.98 -3.01 16.50
C GLY A 63 0.44 -4.28 17.16
N VAL A 64 0.96 -4.70 18.32
CA VAL A 64 0.55 -5.95 18.97
C VAL A 64 -0.10 -5.69 20.33
N VAL A 65 0.57 -4.92 21.19
CA VAL A 65 0.11 -4.70 22.58
C VAL A 65 -1.31 -4.13 22.66
N PRO A 66 -1.72 -3.10 21.90
CA PRO A 66 -3.07 -2.54 22.03
C PRO A 66 -4.16 -3.55 21.68
N PHE A 67 -3.91 -4.36 20.64
CA PHE A 67 -4.85 -5.41 20.23
C PHE A 67 -4.91 -6.54 21.26
N GLY A 68 -3.77 -6.92 21.85
CA GLY A 68 -3.72 -7.87 22.96
C GLY A 68 -4.50 -7.37 24.18
N VAL A 69 -4.35 -6.10 24.54
CA VAL A 69 -5.11 -5.47 25.64
C VAL A 69 -6.60 -5.48 25.34
N CYS A 70 -7.02 -5.03 24.16
CA CYS A 70 -8.43 -5.05 23.75
C CYS A 70 -9.01 -6.47 23.76
N TYR A 71 -8.24 -7.46 23.33
CA TYR A 71 -8.65 -8.87 23.35
C TYR A 71 -8.85 -9.38 24.79
N ILE A 72 -7.90 -9.10 25.69
CA ILE A 72 -8.00 -9.51 27.10
C ILE A 72 -9.20 -8.83 27.77
N MET A 73 -9.40 -7.53 27.55
CA MET A 73 -10.56 -6.82 28.09
C MET A 73 -11.87 -7.39 27.55
N GLY A 74 -11.99 -7.56 26.24
CA GLY A 74 -13.20 -8.09 25.62
C GLY A 74 -13.51 -9.54 26.03
N THR A 75 -12.48 -10.38 26.17
CA THR A 75 -12.66 -11.75 26.68
C THR A 75 -13.04 -11.76 28.17
N GLY A 76 -12.47 -10.86 28.97
CA GLY A 76 -12.83 -10.68 30.38
C GLY A 76 -14.29 -10.26 30.56
N GLU A 77 -14.72 -9.19 29.89
CA GLU A 77 -16.11 -8.73 29.92
C GLU A 77 -17.08 -9.80 29.44
N ARG A 78 -16.72 -10.53 28.38
CA ARG A 78 -17.52 -11.65 27.88
C ARG A 78 -17.69 -12.74 28.91
N ARG A 79 -16.61 -13.15 29.61
CA ARG A 79 -16.68 -14.17 30.67
C ARG A 79 -17.57 -13.72 31.82
N VAL A 80 -17.47 -12.45 32.24
CA VAL A 80 -18.33 -11.89 33.29
C VAL A 80 -19.81 -11.94 32.86
N ARG A 81 -20.10 -11.51 31.62
CA ARG A 81 -21.47 -11.55 31.08
C ARG A 81 -22.01 -12.97 30.92
N ASP A 82 -21.19 -13.89 30.42
CA ASP A 82 -21.57 -15.30 30.26
C ASP A 82 -21.85 -15.93 31.63
N SER A 83 -21.04 -15.62 32.66
CA SER A 83 -21.28 -16.04 34.05
C SER A 83 -22.59 -15.47 34.61
N HIS A 84 -22.89 -14.18 34.36
CA HIS A 84 -24.15 -13.57 34.78
C HIS A 84 -25.37 -14.23 34.10
N ASN A 85 -25.20 -14.69 32.86
CA ASN A 85 -26.25 -15.34 32.08
C ASN A 85 -26.33 -16.86 32.32
N GLY A 86 -25.57 -17.40 33.28
CA GLY A 86 -25.56 -18.83 33.61
C GLY A 86 -24.96 -19.73 32.52
N VAL A 87 -24.18 -19.17 31.59
CA VAL A 87 -23.54 -19.94 30.52
C VAL A 87 -22.31 -20.66 31.09
N PRO A 88 -22.17 -22.00 30.89
CA PRO A 88 -21.00 -22.74 31.37
C PRO A 88 -19.70 -22.22 30.74
N ASN A 89 -18.63 -22.12 31.55
CA ASN A 89 -17.33 -21.59 31.12
C ASN A 89 -16.67 -22.35 29.95
N ASN A 90 -17.11 -23.57 29.67
CA ASN A 90 -16.57 -24.42 28.60
C ASN A 90 -17.41 -24.36 27.31
N PHE A 91 -18.49 -23.57 27.28
CA PHE A 91 -19.43 -23.55 26.14
C PHE A 91 -18.81 -22.98 24.86
N ARG A 92 -17.75 -22.16 24.97
CA ARG A 92 -17.16 -21.43 23.83
C ARG A 92 -15.63 -21.43 23.82
N GLN A 93 -15.01 -22.41 24.49
CA GLN A 93 -13.57 -22.64 24.40
C GLN A 93 -13.21 -23.23 23.04
#